data_AF-A0A8T6H479-F1
#
_entry.id   AF-A0A8T6H479-F1
#
_cell.length_a   1.000
_cell.length_b   1.000
_cell.length_c   1.000
_cell.angle_alpha   90.00
_cell.angle_beta   90.00
_cell.angle_gamma   90.00
#
_symmetry.space_group_name_H-M   'P 1'
#
loop_
_entity.id
_entity.type
_entity.pdbx_description
1 polymer ?
#
loop_
_entity_poly.entity_id
_entity_poly.type
_entity_poly.pdbx_seq_one_letter_code
_entity_poly.pdbx_strand_id
1 'polypeptide(L)'
;MPEKSIGRMKAFHGNFGMHLRAYAYIRVYGDSGIRDVTRYAVLNANYLRAKLMRTYTVPYPRYCGHEFVLEGHVENVDDVHALDISKRLMDYGFHPPTNYFPLIVPEALLIEPTETEVKEDLDAFVDAMEAIAEEARLDPQTLLNAPHTAPVRRLDEVRAVKELVLCCAPALPVVAG
;
A
#
# COMPACT_ATOMS: atom_id res chain seq x y z
N MET A 1 -30.75 -16.68 20.49
CA MET A 1 -30.24 -15.37 19.99
C MET A 1 -30.26 -14.40 21.16
N PRO A 2 -29.34 -13.43 21.25
CA PRO A 2 -29.41 -12.37 22.27
C PRO A 2 -30.78 -11.67 22.23
N GLU A 3 -31.32 -11.24 23.38
CA GLU A 3 -32.63 -10.58 23.45
C GLU A 3 -32.75 -9.36 22.53
N LYS A 4 -31.66 -8.62 22.32
CA LYS A 4 -31.56 -7.53 21.35
C LYS A 4 -30.75 -7.99 20.14
N SER A 5 -31.40 -8.69 19.21
CA SER A 5 -30.78 -9.14 17.96
C SER A 5 -31.54 -8.62 16.75
N ILE A 6 -30.81 -8.18 15.72
CA ILE A 6 -31.36 -7.84 14.39
C ILE A 6 -31.55 -9.09 13.49
N GLY A 7 -31.41 -10.29 14.07
CA GLY A 7 -31.54 -11.55 13.36
C GLY A 7 -30.29 -11.92 12.55
N ARG A 8 -30.49 -12.67 11.47
CA ARG A 8 -29.41 -13.22 10.65
C ARG A 8 -28.98 -12.23 9.57
N MET A 9 -27.72 -11.81 9.61
CA MET A 9 -27.15 -10.82 8.66
C MET A 9 -26.60 -11.42 7.37
N LYS A 10 -26.39 -12.74 7.31
CA LYS A 10 -25.79 -13.44 6.16
C LYS A 10 -26.29 -14.86 6.02
N ALA A 11 -26.25 -15.41 4.80
CA ALA A 11 -26.54 -16.81 4.56
C ALA A 11 -25.57 -17.73 5.33
N PHE A 12 -26.08 -18.88 5.78
CA PHE A 12 -25.29 -19.91 6.46
C PHE A 12 -24.46 -19.37 7.64
N HIS A 13 -23.17 -19.67 7.67
CA HIS A 13 -22.20 -19.24 8.69
C HIS A 13 -21.12 -18.30 8.12
N GLY A 14 -21.37 -17.76 6.91
CA GLY A 14 -20.39 -17.03 6.11
C GLY A 14 -19.44 -17.94 5.34
N ASN A 15 -18.27 -17.41 4.99
CA ASN A 15 -17.31 -18.06 4.11
C ASN A 15 -16.53 -19.15 4.86
N PHE A 16 -17.08 -20.37 4.91
CA PHE A 16 -16.49 -21.50 5.65
C PHE A 16 -15.02 -21.77 5.27
N GLY A 17 -14.67 -21.69 3.98
CA GLY A 17 -13.28 -21.86 3.53
C GLY A 17 -12.30 -20.85 4.14
N MET A 18 -12.72 -19.61 4.39
CA MET A 18 -11.87 -18.60 5.04
C MET A 18 -11.65 -18.93 6.52
N HIS A 19 -12.68 -19.43 7.21
CA HIS A 19 -12.55 -19.89 8.59
C HIS A 19 -11.58 -21.06 8.71
N LEU A 20 -11.62 -22.00 7.75
CA LEU A 20 -10.70 -23.14 7.74
C LEU A 20 -9.23 -22.70 7.55
N ARG A 21 -8.97 -21.71 6.67
CA ARG A 21 -7.63 -21.14 6.49
C ARG A 21 -7.11 -20.47 7.76
N ALA A 22 -7.94 -19.64 8.40
CA ALA A 22 -7.58 -18.99 9.66
C ALA A 22 -7.31 -20.00 10.78
N TYR A 23 -8.15 -21.04 10.89
CA TYR A 23 -7.93 -22.14 11.83
C TYR A 23 -6.62 -22.86 11.55
N ALA A 24 -6.32 -23.21 10.29
CA ALA A 24 -5.07 -23.86 9.93
C ALA A 24 -3.85 -22.99 10.30
N TYR A 25 -3.88 -21.69 9.99
CA TYR A 25 -2.83 -20.74 10.37
C TYR A 25 -2.58 -20.75 11.89
N ILE A 26 -3.63 -20.54 12.69
CA ILE A 26 -3.54 -20.55 14.16
C ILE A 26 -3.01 -21.88 14.68
N ARG A 27 -3.45 -23.01 14.11
CA ARG A 27 -3.06 -24.35 14.53
C ARG A 27 -1.61 -24.70 14.17
N VAL A 28 -1.09 -24.18 13.06
CA VAL A 28 0.30 -24.39 12.63
C VAL A 28 1.25 -23.58 13.51
N TYR A 29 0.95 -22.31 13.78
CA TYR A 29 1.81 -21.44 14.59
C TYR A 29 1.70 -21.71 16.10
N GLY A 30 0.51 -22.06 16.59
CA GLY A 30 0.26 -22.21 18.03
C GLY A 30 0.40 -20.90 18.82
N ASP A 31 0.30 -20.96 20.15
CA ASP A 31 0.33 -19.74 20.99
C ASP A 31 1.65 -18.97 20.86
N SER A 32 2.79 -19.67 20.94
CA SER A 32 4.11 -19.04 20.82
C SER A 32 4.37 -18.48 19.43
N GLY A 33 4.00 -19.21 18.37
CA GLY A 33 4.23 -18.75 17.00
C GLY A 33 3.40 -17.52 16.65
N ILE A 34 2.15 -17.42 17.11
CA ILE A 34 1.31 -16.23 16.89
C ILE A 34 1.88 -15.00 17.64
N ARG A 35 2.47 -15.19 18.82
CA ARG A 35 3.21 -14.12 19.49
C ARG A 35 4.43 -13.69 18.68
N ASP A 36 5.18 -14.62 18.11
CA ASP A 36 6.35 -14.32 17.29
C ASP A 36 5.99 -13.56 16.02
N VAL A 37 4.95 -14.00 15.30
CA VAL A 37 4.35 -13.27 14.18
C VAL A 37 4.10 -11.81 14.53
N THR A 38 3.46 -11.56 15.68
CA THR A 38 3.13 -10.19 16.10
C THR A 38 4.38 -9.39 16.41
N ARG A 39 5.37 -10.00 17.10
CA ARG A 39 6.63 -9.34 17.45
C ARG A 39 7.44 -8.97 16.21
N TYR A 40 7.52 -9.85 15.22
CA TYR A 40 8.28 -9.61 13.99
C TYR A 40 7.61 -8.57 13.10
N ALA A 41 6.28 -8.57 12.96
CA ALA A 41 5.57 -7.49 12.27
C ALA A 41 5.86 -6.11 12.89
N VAL A 42 5.81 -5.99 14.22
CA VAL A 42 6.13 -4.73 14.93
C VAL A 42 7.62 -4.36 14.76
N LEU A 43 8.51 -5.35 14.81
CA LEU A 43 9.95 -5.14 14.62
C LEU A 43 10.26 -4.63 13.21
N ASN A 44 9.72 -5.27 12.18
CA ASN A 44 9.91 -4.90 10.78
C ASN A 44 9.41 -3.48 10.51
N ALA A 45 8.23 -3.12 11.03
CA ALA A 45 7.68 -1.77 10.90
C ALA A 45 8.57 -0.71 11.56
N ASN A 46 9.03 -0.96 12.79
CA ASN A 46 9.90 -0.01 13.48
C ASN A 46 11.31 0.04 12.87
N TYR A 47 11.79 -1.06 12.27
CA TYR A 47 13.05 -1.09 11.51
C TYR A 47 12.99 -0.16 10.30
N LEU A 48 11.98 -0.34 9.44
CA LEU A 48 11.76 0.53 8.28
C LEU A 48 11.57 1.98 8.71
N ARG A 49 10.75 2.24 9.72
CA ARG A 49 10.52 3.59 10.25
C ARG A 49 11.82 4.27 10.69
N ALA A 50 12.66 3.56 11.44
CA ALA A 50 13.93 4.10 11.95
C ALA A 50 14.93 4.41 10.83
N LYS A 51 14.88 3.67 9.72
CA LYS A 51 15.73 3.91 8.54
C LYS A 51 15.19 5.09 7.73
N LEU A 52 13.90 5.08 7.40
CA LEU A 52 13.26 6.06 6.52
C LEU A 52 13.06 7.44 7.16
N MET A 53 13.03 7.55 8.50
CA MET A 53 12.95 8.84 9.18
C MET A 53 14.15 9.78 8.94
N ARG A 54 15.22 9.26 8.32
CA ARG A 54 16.39 10.05 7.91
C ARG A 54 16.18 10.76 6.57
N THR A 55 15.16 10.34 5.81
CA THR A 55 14.94 10.76 4.42
C THR A 55 13.55 11.37 4.23
N TYR A 56 12.55 10.85 4.93
CA TYR A 56 11.16 11.29 4.89
C TYR A 56 10.69 11.76 6.26
N THR A 57 9.72 12.68 6.27
CA THR A 57 9.10 13.15 7.50
C THR A 57 8.24 12.04 8.12
N VAL A 58 8.50 11.74 9.39
CA VAL A 58 7.65 10.88 10.23
C VAL A 58 6.81 11.77 11.15
N PRO A 59 5.52 12.00 10.86
CA PRO A 59 4.69 12.95 11.61
C PRO A 59 4.49 12.55 13.08
N TYR A 60 4.59 11.25 13.38
CA TYR A 60 4.46 10.72 14.73
C TYR A 60 5.76 10.01 15.16
N PRO A 61 6.73 10.71 15.77
CA PRO A 61 8.05 10.18 16.08
C PRO A 61 8.06 9.31 17.36
N ARG A 62 7.23 8.25 17.39
CA ARG A 62 7.16 7.26 18.47
C ARG A 62 7.27 5.84 17.91
N TYR A 63 7.54 4.86 18.77
CA TYR A 63 7.40 3.45 18.36
C TYR A 63 5.98 3.19 17.86
N CYS A 64 5.88 2.48 16.75
CA CYS A 64 4.61 2.13 16.12
C CYS A 64 4.25 0.66 16.36
N GLY A 65 3.04 0.28 15.95
CA GLY A 65 2.60 -1.12 15.91
C GLY A 65 3.19 -1.83 14.69
N HIS A 66 2.33 -2.52 13.92
CA HIS A 66 2.71 -3.28 12.73
C HIS A 66 2.87 -2.40 11.47
N GLU A 67 2.55 -1.11 11.56
CA GLU A 67 2.58 -0.15 10.44
C GLU A 67 3.00 1.24 10.93
N PHE A 68 3.42 2.11 10.02
CA PHE A 68 3.71 3.52 10.28
C PHE A 68 3.41 4.39 9.06
N VAL A 69 3.29 5.70 9.27
CA VAL A 69 3.00 6.67 8.22
C VAL A 69 4.21 7.55 7.99
N LEU A 70 4.53 7.81 6.72
CA LEU A 70 5.40 8.89 6.25
C LEU A 70 4.55 9.98 5.58
N GLU A 71 5.03 11.21 5.61
CA GLU A 71 4.58 12.21 4.63
C GLU A 71 5.29 11.91 3.30
N GLY A 72 4.51 11.60 2.26
CA GLY A 72 4.95 11.35 0.90
C GLY A 72 5.32 12.62 0.15
N HIS A 73 6.14 13.44 0.79
CA HIS A 73 6.69 14.68 0.27
C HIS A 73 8.20 14.67 0.45
N VAL A 74 8.92 15.24 -0.52
CA VAL A 74 10.37 15.42 -0.46
C VAL A 74 10.66 16.89 -0.24
N GLU A 75 11.41 17.20 0.82
CA GLU A 75 11.70 18.58 1.22
C GLU A 75 12.28 19.40 0.04
N ASN A 76 11.71 20.59 -0.18
CA ASN A 76 12.04 21.50 -1.29
C ASN A 76 11.67 21.01 -2.70
N VAL A 77 10.80 20.01 -2.82
CA VAL A 77 10.27 19.52 -4.10
C VAL A 77 8.74 19.56 -4.06
N ASP A 78 8.16 20.73 -4.34
CA ASP A 78 6.72 20.98 -4.18
C ASP A 78 5.84 20.24 -5.20
N ASP A 79 6.38 19.93 -6.39
CA ASP A 79 5.62 19.31 -7.48
C ASP A 79 5.52 17.78 -7.38
N VAL A 80 6.18 17.15 -6.40
CA VAL A 80 6.17 15.69 -6.21
C VAL A 80 5.24 15.32 -5.06
N HIS A 81 4.27 14.47 -5.37
CA HIS A 81 3.24 13.99 -4.45
C HIS A 81 3.44 12.52 -4.07
N ALA A 82 2.68 12.05 -3.07
CA ALA A 82 2.70 10.67 -2.60
C ALA A 82 2.40 9.67 -3.73
N LEU A 83 1.51 10.04 -4.65
CA LEU A 83 1.20 9.23 -5.83
C LEU A 83 2.41 9.08 -6.75
N ASP A 84 3.25 10.11 -6.91
CA ASP A 84 4.42 10.06 -7.79
C ASP A 84 5.51 9.15 -7.21
N ILE A 85 5.75 9.23 -5.89
CA ILE A 85 6.60 8.28 -5.15
C ILE A 85 6.03 6.86 -5.31
N SER A 86 4.72 6.70 -5.16
CA SER A 86 4.05 5.40 -5.34
C SER A 86 4.25 4.86 -6.75
N LYS A 87 4.04 5.66 -7.79
CA LYS A 87 4.25 5.20 -9.18
C LYS A 87 5.72 4.89 -9.45
N ARG A 88 6.64 5.65 -8.85
CA ARG A 88 8.07 5.40 -9.01
C ARG A 88 8.53 4.11 -8.33
N LEU A 89 8.00 3.75 -7.16
CA LEU A 89 8.25 2.46 -6.50
C LEU A 89 7.96 1.25 -7.41
N MET A 90 6.95 1.37 -8.29
CA MET A 90 6.62 0.30 -9.24
C MET A 90 7.78 0.03 -10.21
N ASP A 91 8.56 1.04 -10.60
CA ASP A 91 9.73 0.87 -11.46
C ASP A 91 10.88 0.16 -10.75
N TYR A 92 10.93 0.25 -9.42
CA TYR A 92 11.84 -0.48 -8.55
C TYR A 92 11.35 -1.91 -8.22
N GLY A 93 10.21 -2.32 -8.78
CA GLY A 93 9.64 -3.66 -8.56
C GLY A 93 8.81 -3.79 -7.28
N PHE A 94 8.51 -2.69 -6.59
CA PHE A 94 7.69 -2.71 -5.39
C PHE A 94 6.23 -2.37 -5.68
N HIS A 95 5.30 -3.10 -5.05
CA HIS A 95 3.94 -2.60 -4.92
C HIS A 95 3.95 -1.42 -3.93
N PRO A 96 3.33 -0.28 -4.27
CA PRO A 96 3.33 0.87 -3.37
C PRO A 96 2.59 0.59 -2.06
N PRO A 97 2.96 1.26 -0.96
CA PRO A 97 2.17 1.21 0.27
C PRO A 97 0.80 1.87 0.08
N THR A 98 -0.05 1.79 1.09
CA THR A 98 -1.31 2.54 1.09
C THR A 98 -1.00 4.03 1.02
N ASN A 99 -1.55 4.73 0.03
CA ASN A 99 -1.38 6.17 -0.11
C ASN A 99 -2.64 6.93 0.29
N TYR A 100 -2.48 8.20 0.66
CA TYR A 100 -3.55 9.13 1.04
C TYR A 100 -4.42 8.69 2.22
N PHE A 101 -3.93 7.76 3.05
CA PHE A 101 -4.57 7.37 4.30
C PHE A 101 -3.50 7.15 5.39
N PRO A 102 -3.76 7.55 6.65
CA PRO A 102 -4.96 8.22 7.16
C PRO A 102 -5.04 9.69 6.73
N LEU A 103 -6.27 10.22 6.62
CA LEU A 103 -6.56 11.58 6.13
C LEU A 103 -5.99 12.72 6.99
N ILE A 104 -5.49 12.41 8.19
CA ILE A 104 -4.90 13.39 9.12
C ILE A 104 -3.42 13.67 8.83
N VAL A 105 -2.82 12.95 7.88
CA VAL A 105 -1.45 13.17 7.40
C VAL A 105 -1.52 13.57 5.92
N PRO A 106 -1.06 14.79 5.56
CA PRO A 106 -0.97 15.20 4.16
C PRO A 106 -0.03 14.26 3.37
N GLU A 107 -0.38 13.95 2.13
CA GLU A 107 0.44 13.08 1.27
C GLU A 107 0.80 11.73 1.94
N ALA A 108 -0.09 11.17 2.78
CA ALA A 108 0.25 9.99 3.58
C ALA A 108 0.74 8.80 2.75
N LEU A 109 1.82 8.17 3.20
CA LEU A 109 2.26 6.83 2.80
C LEU A 109 2.27 5.92 4.04
N LEU A 110 1.27 5.05 4.16
CA LEU A 110 1.10 4.10 5.26
C LEU A 110 1.72 2.74 4.91
N ILE A 111 2.85 2.45 5.55
CA ILE A 111 3.72 1.30 5.26
C ILE A 111 3.52 0.22 6.33
N GLU A 112 3.18 -1.00 5.88
CA GLU A 112 3.03 -2.21 6.68
C GLU A 112 3.87 -3.34 6.06
N PRO A 113 5.04 -3.69 6.63
CA PRO A 113 5.87 -4.76 6.09
C PRO A 113 5.42 -6.18 6.50
N THR A 114 4.58 -6.32 7.52
CA THR A 114 4.23 -7.62 8.14
C THR A 114 5.45 -8.41 8.64
N GLU A 115 5.25 -9.64 9.11
CA GLU A 115 6.29 -10.48 9.70
C GLU A 115 7.07 -11.33 8.71
N THR A 116 6.50 -11.59 7.53
CA THR A 116 7.03 -12.60 6.60
C THR A 116 8.13 -12.08 5.69
N GLU A 117 8.25 -10.76 5.56
CA GLU A 117 9.28 -10.12 4.76
C GLU A 117 10.65 -10.29 5.44
N VAL A 118 11.65 -10.68 4.65
CA VAL A 118 13.01 -10.85 5.14
C VAL A 118 13.74 -9.51 5.20
N LYS A 119 14.78 -9.43 6.03
CA LYS A 119 15.52 -8.19 6.24
C LYS A 119 16.08 -7.61 4.94
N GLU A 120 16.52 -8.48 4.02
CA GLU A 120 17.04 -8.10 2.72
C GLU A 120 16.01 -7.34 1.88
N ASP A 121 14.74 -7.76 1.92
CA ASP A 121 13.65 -7.10 1.21
C ASP A 121 13.27 -5.77 1.87
N LEU A 122 13.33 -5.70 3.20
CA LEU A 122 13.15 -4.45 3.95
C LEU A 122 14.24 -3.43 3.61
N ASP A 123 15.50 -3.88 3.51
CA ASP A 123 16.62 -3.03 3.11
C ASP A 123 16.49 -2.56 1.65
N ALA A 124 16.12 -3.46 0.74
CA ALA A 124 15.88 -3.10 -0.65
C ALA A 124 14.75 -2.06 -0.80
N PHE A 125 13.69 -2.15 0.03
CA PHE A 125 12.64 -1.15 0.07
C PHE A 125 13.15 0.20 0.60
N VAL A 126 14.00 0.20 1.63
CA VAL A 126 14.65 1.43 2.13
C VAL A 126 15.50 2.06 1.04
N ASP A 127 16.36 1.27 0.38
CA ASP A 127 17.25 1.76 -0.67
C ASP A 127 16.46 2.35 -1.84
N ALA A 128 15.34 1.72 -2.24
CA ALA A 128 14.45 2.24 -3.27
C ALA A 128 13.82 3.58 -2.85
N MET A 129 13.29 3.67 -1.63
CA MET A 129 12.71 4.92 -1.11
C MET A 129 13.76 6.04 -1.03
N GLU A 130 14.98 5.74 -0.57
CA GLU A 130 16.07 6.72 -0.52
C GLU A 130 16.49 7.20 -1.91
N ALA A 131 16.59 6.28 -2.88
CA ALA A 131 16.89 6.62 -4.27
C ALA A 131 15.78 7.48 -4.89
N ILE A 132 14.51 7.17 -4.63
CA ILE A 132 13.36 7.94 -5.13
C ILE A 132 13.38 9.36 -4.56
N ALA A 133 13.70 9.53 -3.27
CA ALA A 133 13.83 10.86 -2.69
C ALA A 133 14.95 11.68 -3.34
N GLU A 134 16.07 11.04 -3.71
CA GLU A 134 17.16 11.72 -4.42
C GLU A 134 16.82 12.04 -5.88
N GLU A 135 16.19 11.11 -6.58
CA GLU A 135 15.65 11.34 -7.94
C GLU A 135 14.66 12.51 -7.94
N ALA A 136 13.80 12.62 -6.92
CA ALA A 136 12.87 13.74 -6.79
C ALA A 136 13.59 15.09 -6.69
N ARG A 137 14.75 15.16 -6.01
CA ARG A 137 15.54 16.40 -5.89
C ARG A 137 16.30 16.74 -7.18
N LEU A 138 16.82 15.73 -7.88
CA LEU A 138 17.66 15.91 -9.05
C LEU A 138 16.87 16.08 -10.35
N ASP A 139 15.83 15.25 -10.52
CA ASP A 139 14.95 15.24 -11.70
C ASP A 139 13.52 14.80 -11.33
N PRO A 140 12.69 15.73 -10.82
CA PRO A 140 11.28 15.45 -10.49
C PRO A 140 10.48 14.83 -11.65
N GLN A 141 10.86 15.11 -12.91
CA GLN A 141 10.16 14.60 -14.08
C GLN A 141 10.23 13.07 -14.18
N THR A 142 11.27 12.45 -13.63
CA THR A 142 11.38 11.00 -13.58
C THR A 142 10.21 10.38 -12.79
N LEU A 143 9.81 10.99 -11.67
CA LEU A 143 8.69 10.53 -10.84
C LEU A 143 7.33 10.88 -11.44
N LEU A 144 7.18 12.10 -11.96
CA LEU A 144 5.93 12.57 -12.57
C LEU A 144 5.51 11.73 -13.78
N ASN A 145 6.50 11.23 -14.53
CA ASN A 145 6.26 10.38 -15.70
C ASN A 145 6.26 8.87 -15.39
N ALA A 146 6.53 8.47 -14.14
CA ALA A 146 6.44 7.08 -13.71
C ALA A 146 4.98 6.56 -13.74
N PRO A 147 4.75 5.25 -13.93
CA PRO A 147 5.75 4.20 -14.10
C PRO A 147 6.25 4.09 -15.55
N HIS A 148 7.50 3.66 -15.71
CA HIS A 148 8.20 3.45 -16.97
C HIS A 148 8.29 1.99 -17.39
N THR A 149 8.36 1.06 -16.43
CA THR A 149 8.56 -0.38 -16.71
C THR A 149 7.26 -1.19 -16.66
N ALA A 150 6.19 -0.63 -16.11
CA ALA A 150 4.89 -1.29 -16.02
C ALA A 150 4.27 -1.54 -17.42
N PRO A 151 3.42 -2.57 -17.59
CA PRO A 151 2.77 -2.87 -18.87
C PRO A 151 1.92 -1.71 -19.45
N VAL A 152 1.45 -0.83 -18.57
CA VAL A 152 0.72 0.40 -18.91
C VAL A 152 1.23 1.55 -18.05
N ARG A 153 1.16 2.77 -18.59
CA ARG A 153 1.50 4.01 -17.88
C ARG A 153 0.31 4.49 -17.02
N ARG A 154 0.41 5.71 -16.48
CA ARG A 154 -0.72 6.37 -15.80
C ARG A 154 -1.96 6.35 -16.69
N LEU A 155 -3.06 5.91 -16.09
CA LEU A 155 -4.36 5.86 -16.77
C LEU A 155 -5.02 7.24 -16.69
N ASP A 156 -5.84 7.55 -17.69
CA ASP A 156 -6.65 8.76 -17.70
C ASP A 156 -7.89 8.56 -16.82
N GLU A 157 -7.73 8.86 -15.53
CA GLU A 157 -8.80 8.76 -14.53
C GLU A 157 -9.93 9.76 -14.79
N VAL A 158 -9.62 10.95 -15.33
CA VAL A 158 -10.62 11.97 -15.68
C VAL A 158 -11.53 11.46 -16.78
N ARG A 159 -10.96 10.89 -17.84
CA ARG A 159 -11.73 10.27 -18.91
C ARG A 159 -12.50 9.06 -18.38
N ALA A 160 -11.88 8.20 -17.56
CA ALA A 160 -12.56 7.02 -17.02
C ALA A 160 -13.82 7.38 -16.20
N VAL A 161 -13.79 8.49 -15.46
CA VAL A 161 -14.96 8.98 -14.70
C VAL A 161 -16.03 9.61 -15.61
N LYS A 162 -15.63 10.26 -16.70
CA LYS A 162 -16.54 10.96 -17.63
C LYS A 162 -17.14 10.06 -18.73
N GLU A 163 -16.37 9.07 -19.19
CA GLU A 163 -16.66 8.19 -20.32
C GLU A 163 -16.59 6.72 -19.86
N LEU A 164 -17.61 6.29 -19.12
CA LEU A 164 -17.63 4.97 -18.48
C LEU A 164 -17.81 3.83 -19.49
N VAL A 165 -16.75 3.08 -19.75
CA VAL A 165 -16.80 1.81 -20.50
C VAL A 165 -16.70 0.65 -19.50
N LEU A 166 -17.85 0.12 -19.09
CA LEU A 166 -17.95 -0.84 -17.96
C LEU A 166 -17.99 -2.32 -18.38
N CYS A 167 -18.29 -2.61 -19.65
CA CYS A 167 -18.31 -3.96 -20.18
C CYS A 167 -17.72 -3.99 -21.59
N CYS A 168 -17.06 -5.10 -21.93
CA CYS A 168 -16.75 -5.39 -23.32
C CYS A 168 -18.03 -5.87 -24.01
N ALA A 169 -18.75 -4.96 -24.66
CA ALA A 169 -19.78 -5.36 -25.60
C ALA A 169 -19.09 -5.73 -26.93
N PRO A 170 -19.49 -6.83 -27.59
CA PRO A 170 -19.16 -6.98 -29.01
C PRO A 170 -19.72 -5.74 -29.73
N ALA A 171 -18.91 -5.11 -30.58
CA ALA A 171 -19.33 -3.92 -31.32
C ALA A 171 -20.61 -4.25 -32.11
N LEU A 172 -21.76 -3.74 -31.66
CA LEU A 172 -22.96 -3.77 -32.47
C LEU A 172 -22.70 -2.82 -33.65
N PRO A 173 -22.92 -3.26 -34.90
CA PRO A 173 -22.71 -2.41 -36.05
C PRO A 173 -23.55 -1.15 -35.88
N VAL A 174 -22.88 0.01 -35.94
CA VAL A 174 -23.55 1.31 -35.98
C VAL A 174 -24.40 1.30 -37.24
N VAL A 175 -25.72 1.26 -37.08
CA VAL A 175 -26.65 1.43 -38.19
C VAL A 175 -26.52 2.89 -38.62
N ALA A 176 -25.86 3.13 -39.75
CA ALA A 176 -25.82 4.44 -40.38
C ALA A 176 -27.24 4.83 -40.81
N GLY A 177 -27.75 5.93 -40.25
CA GLY A 177 -28.93 6.64 -40.71
C GLY A 177 -28.55 7.82 -41.59
#